data_AF-A0A1L7D724-F1
#
_entry.id   AF-A0A1L7D724-F1
#
_cell.length_a   1.000
_cell.length_b   1.000
_cell.length_c   1.000
_cell.angle_alpha   90.00
_cell.angle_beta   90.00
_cell.angle_gamma   90.00
#
_symmetry.space_group_name_H-M   'P 1'
#
loop_
_entity.id
_entity.type
_entity.pdbx_description
1 polymer ?
#
loop_
_entity_poly.entity_id
_entity_poly.type
_entity_poly.pdbx_seq_one_letter_code
_entity_poly.pdbx_strand_id
1 'polypeptide(L)'
;MTYLQRVGLPWTKPPLSMNDRGASRGATYAKAQKINEIQHIISLLARRVTMPPNHAYLIVQLNYRPRDNRRRDTDNLIATAKPIYDALAGGSTKIPGLGIVPDDTPQYMGKPEPIIWPAKKGQPPVMWLDLYSAPQPPHPYGGLAA
;
A
#
# COMPACT_ATOMS: atom_id res chain seq x y z
N MET A 1 -16.28 4.81 -9.70
CA MET A 1 -14.93 4.28 -9.41
C MET A 1 -14.35 3.75 -10.70
N THR A 2 -13.06 4.00 -10.94
CA THR A 2 -12.36 3.66 -12.18
C THR A 2 -11.07 2.91 -11.84
N TYR A 3 -10.86 1.73 -12.44
CA TYR A 3 -9.61 1.01 -12.30
C TYR A 3 -8.48 1.74 -13.04
N LEU A 4 -7.33 1.91 -12.37
CA LEU A 4 -6.16 2.57 -12.94
C LEU A 4 -5.17 1.56 -13.48
N GLN A 5 -4.60 0.75 -12.57
CA GLN A 5 -3.45 -0.08 -12.88
C GLN A 5 -3.24 -1.14 -11.79
N ARG A 6 -2.66 -2.26 -12.22
CA ARG A 6 -2.01 -3.23 -11.33
C ARG A 6 -0.53 -2.94 -11.21
N VAL A 7 -0.04 -2.84 -9.98
CA VAL A 7 1.38 -2.70 -9.67
C VAL A 7 1.88 -3.99 -9.05
N GLY A 8 2.70 -4.75 -9.77
CA GLY A 8 3.34 -5.95 -9.24
C GLY A 8 4.40 -5.60 -8.19
N LEU A 9 4.36 -6.24 -7.04
CA LEU A 9 5.34 -6.02 -5.97
C LEU A 9 6.42 -7.11 -6.01
N PRO A 10 7.69 -6.78 -5.73
CA PRO A 10 8.80 -7.73 -5.87
C PRO A 10 8.87 -8.75 -4.73
N TRP A 11 8.12 -8.55 -3.65
CA TRP A 11 8.19 -9.39 -2.47
C TRP A 11 7.28 -10.63 -2.61
N THR A 12 7.87 -11.78 -2.31
CA THR A 12 7.18 -13.08 -2.24
C THR A 12 6.48 -13.31 -0.90
N LYS A 13 6.78 -12.47 0.10
CA LYS A 13 6.15 -12.43 1.41
C LYS A 13 6.20 -10.99 1.94
N PRO A 14 5.34 -10.61 2.89
CA PRO A 14 5.35 -9.27 3.46
C PRO A 14 6.72 -8.94 4.09
N PRO A 15 7.40 -7.86 3.67
CA PRO A 15 8.73 -7.48 4.19
C PRO A 15 8.68 -7.00 5.65
N LEU A 16 7.51 -6.54 6.11
CA LEU A 16 7.27 -6.09 7.48
C LEU A 16 6.13 -6.90 8.11
N SER A 17 6.28 -7.17 9.42
CA SER A 17 5.27 -7.80 10.28
C SER A 17 4.91 -6.88 11.44
N MET A 18 3.67 -6.96 11.94
CA MET A 18 3.27 -6.25 13.17
C MET A 18 4.03 -6.74 14.41
N ASN A 19 4.54 -7.97 14.37
CA ASN A 19 5.31 -8.56 15.47
C ASN A 19 6.76 -8.07 15.53
N ASP A 20 7.24 -7.36 14.50
CA ASP A 20 8.59 -6.75 14.48
C ASP A 20 8.60 -5.47 15.36
N ARG A 21 8.30 -5.64 16.66
CA ARG A 21 8.41 -4.56 17.65
C ARG A 21 9.89 -4.33 17.92
N GLY A 22 10.38 -3.12 17.62
CA GLY A 22 11.78 -2.71 17.74
C GLY A 22 12.25 -2.67 19.20
N ALA A 23 12.52 -3.85 19.78
CA ALA A 23 12.96 -4.01 21.16
C ALA A 23 14.40 -3.50 21.41
N SER A 24 15.16 -3.23 20.35
CA SER A 24 16.53 -2.71 20.42
C SER A 24 16.78 -1.61 19.38
N ARG A 25 17.80 -0.77 19.60
CA ARG A 25 18.20 0.28 18.64
C ARG A 25 18.49 -0.30 17.25
N GLY A 26 19.12 -1.47 17.18
CA GLY A 26 19.39 -2.18 15.92
C GLY A 26 18.12 -2.64 15.21
N ALA A 27 17.13 -3.16 15.94
CA ALA A 27 15.84 -3.56 15.38
C ALA A 27 15.05 -2.35 14.82
N THR A 28 15.09 -1.22 15.52
CA THR A 28 14.48 0.04 15.02
C THR A 28 15.15 0.52 13.74
N TYR A 29 16.48 0.48 13.67
CA TYR A 29 17.22 0.87 12.47
C TYR A 29 16.90 -0.04 11.28
N ALA A 30 16.89 -1.36 11.48
CA ALA A 30 16.53 -2.32 10.44
C ALA A 30 15.08 -2.11 9.93
N LYS A 31 14.15 -1.80 10.83
CA LYS A 31 12.76 -1.46 10.44
C LYS A 31 12.71 -0.19 9.59
N ALA A 32 13.44 0.85 9.96
CA ALA A 32 13.51 2.09 9.19
C ALA A 32 14.11 1.85 7.79
N GLN A 33 15.16 1.05 7.68
CA GLN A 33 15.74 0.68 6.38
C GLN A 33 14.73 -0.04 5.48
N LYS A 34 13.97 -1.01 6.03
CA LYS A 34 12.90 -1.69 5.28
C LYS A 34 11.79 -0.75 4.83
N ILE A 35 11.40 0.21 5.67
CA ILE A 35 10.41 1.24 5.29
C ILE A 35 10.92 2.06 4.10
N ASN A 36 12.17 2.51 4.16
CA ASN A 36 12.78 3.28 3.06
C ASN A 36 12.87 2.45 1.77
N GLU A 37 13.24 1.17 1.88
CA GLU A 37 13.28 0.25 0.73
C GLU A 37 11.90 0.10 0.09
N ILE A 38 10.86 -0.14 0.91
CA ILE A 38 9.48 -0.25 0.42
C ILE A 38 9.08 1.03 -0.31
N GLN A 39 9.29 2.18 0.32
CA GLN A 39 8.88 3.46 -0.27
C GLN A 39 9.61 3.74 -1.58
N HIS A 40 10.93 3.50 -1.63
CA HIS A 40 11.72 3.66 -2.85
C HIS A 40 11.22 2.77 -4.00
N ILE A 41 10.98 1.48 -3.71
CA ILE A 41 10.48 0.52 -4.69
C ILE A 41 9.11 0.94 -5.22
N ILE A 42 8.20 1.35 -4.33
CA ILE A 42 6.86 1.80 -4.73
C ILE A 42 6.93 3.05 -5.60
N SER A 43 7.75 4.03 -5.24
CA SER A 43 7.95 5.22 -6.05
C SER A 43 8.42 4.88 -7.46
N LEU A 44 9.33 3.91 -7.60
CA LEU A 44 9.79 3.46 -8.93
C LEU A 44 8.71 2.74 -9.74
N LEU A 45 7.94 1.86 -9.09
CA LEU A 45 6.92 1.02 -9.74
C LEU A 45 5.67 1.80 -10.13
N ALA A 46 5.28 2.79 -9.32
CA ALA A 46 4.05 3.56 -9.49
C ALA A 46 4.26 4.96 -10.10
N ARG A 47 5.48 5.34 -10.48
CA ARG A 47 5.80 6.68 -11.07
C ARG A 47 4.98 7.08 -12.30
N ARG A 48 4.36 6.12 -12.99
CA ARG A 48 3.53 6.34 -14.19
C ARG A 48 2.04 6.31 -13.89
N VAL A 49 1.64 6.08 -12.65
CA VAL A 49 0.24 6.12 -12.25
C VAL A 49 -0.20 7.57 -12.29
N THR A 50 -1.30 7.83 -12.98
CA THR A 50 -1.88 9.18 -13.09
C THR A 50 -3.37 9.09 -12.81
N MET A 51 -3.87 10.03 -12.02
CA MET A 51 -5.29 10.15 -11.74
C MET A 51 -6.02 10.76 -12.95
N PRO A 52 -7.19 10.23 -13.34
CA PRO A 52 -8.06 10.87 -14.31
C PRO A 52 -8.41 12.30 -13.88
N PRO A 53 -8.70 13.21 -14.84
CA PRO A 53 -9.22 14.53 -14.51
C PRO A 53 -10.43 14.44 -13.56
N ASN A 54 -10.53 15.38 -12.61
CA ASN A 54 -11.59 15.46 -11.61
C ASN A 54 -11.65 14.28 -10.63
N HIS A 55 -10.64 13.41 -10.56
CA HIS A 55 -10.53 12.37 -9.54
C HIS A 55 -9.59 12.83 -8.41
N ALA A 56 -10.12 12.88 -7.20
CA ALA A 56 -9.38 13.29 -6.00
C ALA A 56 -9.20 12.18 -4.96
N TYR A 57 -9.72 10.97 -5.23
CA TYR A 57 -9.69 9.86 -4.26
C TYR A 57 -9.04 8.60 -4.84
N LEU A 58 -7.96 8.13 -4.21
CA LEU A 58 -7.24 6.92 -4.60
C LEU A 58 -7.63 5.76 -3.70
N ILE A 59 -7.90 4.59 -4.26
CA ILE A 59 -8.17 3.37 -3.50
C ILE A 59 -7.04 2.37 -3.80
N VAL A 60 -6.40 1.86 -2.75
CA VAL A 60 -5.24 0.99 -2.86
C VAL A 60 -5.57 -0.38 -2.26
N GLN A 61 -5.92 -1.34 -3.10
CA GLN A 61 -6.16 -2.72 -2.68
C GLN A 61 -4.84 -3.50 -2.67
N LEU A 62 -4.35 -3.84 -1.48
CA LEU A 62 -3.25 -4.78 -1.34
C LEU A 62 -3.78 -6.21 -1.55
N ASN A 63 -3.11 -6.95 -2.41
CA ASN A 63 -3.40 -8.35 -2.69
C ASN A 63 -2.16 -9.21 -2.42
N TYR A 64 -2.37 -10.35 -1.77
CA TYR A 64 -1.32 -11.32 -1.50
C TYR A 64 -1.79 -12.73 -1.79
N ARG A 65 -1.08 -13.44 -2.66
CA ARG A 65 -1.19 -14.88 -2.81
C ARG A 65 0.00 -15.55 -2.13
N PRO A 66 -0.20 -16.29 -1.02
CA PRO A 66 0.86 -16.98 -0.31
C PRO A 66 1.29 -18.27 -1.03
N ARG A 67 2.37 -18.87 -0.52
CA ARG A 67 2.90 -20.16 -0.99
C ARG A 67 1.99 -21.34 -0.62
N ASP A 68 1.30 -21.25 0.51
CA ASP A 68 0.46 -22.31 1.07
C ASP A 68 -0.81 -21.71 1.69
N ASN A 69 -1.80 -22.56 2.00
CA ASN A 69 -3.08 -22.14 2.60
C ASN A 69 -3.06 -22.19 4.14
N ARG A 70 -1.89 -22.01 4.78
CA ARG A 70 -1.85 -21.86 6.24
C ARG A 70 -2.56 -20.58 6.66
N ARG A 71 -3.18 -20.61 7.84
CA ARG A 71 -3.87 -19.45 8.43
C ARG A 71 -2.91 -18.26 8.49
N ARG A 72 -3.38 -17.12 7.98
CA ARG A 72 -2.69 -15.84 7.99
C ARG A 72 -3.68 -14.75 8.37
N ASP A 73 -3.16 -13.73 9.00
CA ASP A 73 -3.93 -12.57 9.44
C ASP A 73 -3.68 -11.41 8.48
N THR A 74 -4.75 -10.72 8.10
CA THR A 74 -4.72 -9.54 7.23
C THR A 74 -4.06 -8.36 7.94
N ASP A 75 -4.19 -8.26 9.27
CA ASP A 75 -3.55 -7.22 10.08
C ASP A 75 -2.02 -7.22 9.92
N ASN A 76 -1.40 -8.40 9.80
CA ASN A 76 0.04 -8.50 9.58
C ASN A 76 0.48 -7.87 8.25
N LEU A 77 -0.41 -7.81 7.25
CA LEU A 77 -0.13 -7.15 5.98
C LEU A 77 -0.15 -5.63 6.09
N ILE A 78 -0.85 -5.07 7.08
CA ILE A 78 -0.93 -3.62 7.30
C ILE A 78 0.45 -3.03 7.61
N ALA A 79 1.31 -3.77 8.32
CA ALA A 79 2.68 -3.34 8.59
C ALA A 79 3.49 -3.10 7.30
N THR A 80 3.25 -3.92 6.26
CA THR A 80 3.81 -3.71 4.93
C THR A 80 3.04 -2.65 4.14
N ALA A 81 1.71 -2.61 4.28
CA ALA A 81 0.86 -1.71 3.50
C ALA A 81 1.05 -0.24 3.86
N LYS A 82 1.27 0.10 5.14
CA LYS A 82 1.44 1.49 5.59
C LYS A 82 2.50 2.27 4.82
N PRO A 83 3.77 1.81 4.73
CA PRO A 83 4.78 2.52 3.94
C PRO A 83 4.47 2.57 2.44
N ILE A 84 3.71 1.61 1.90
CA ILE A 84 3.24 1.66 0.51
C ILE A 84 2.28 2.84 0.31
N TYR A 85 1.32 3.03 1.23
CA TYR A 85 0.37 4.13 1.17
C TYR A 85 1.08 5.48 1.27
N ASP A 86 2.03 5.62 2.19
CA ASP A 86 2.85 6.83 2.32
C ASP A 86 3.62 7.17 1.03
N ALA A 87 4.17 6.15 0.34
CA ALA A 87 4.88 6.36 -0.92
C ALA A 87 3.98 6.75 -2.10
N LEU A 88 2.70 6.32 -2.10
CA LEU A 88 1.75 6.70 -3.15
C LEU A 88 1.18 8.11 -2.92
N ALA A 89 0.96 8.49 -1.67
CA ALA A 89 0.53 9.83 -1.26
C ALA A 89 1.68 10.86 -1.33
N GLY A 90 1.49 12.05 -0.76
CA GLY A 90 2.55 13.05 -0.60
C GLY A 90 3.72 12.60 0.28
N GLY A 91 3.52 11.55 1.09
CA GLY A 91 4.52 11.04 2.02
C GLY A 91 4.76 11.99 3.19
N SER A 92 6.00 12.03 3.68
CA SER A 92 6.38 12.91 4.79
C SER A 92 7.50 13.87 4.39
N THR A 93 7.76 14.88 5.21
CA THR A 93 8.92 15.78 5.02
C THR A 93 10.26 15.05 5.03
N LYS A 94 10.34 13.88 5.68
CA LYS A 94 11.54 13.04 5.73
C LYS A 94 11.70 12.16 4.51
N ILE A 95 10.59 11.65 3.98
CA ILE A 95 10.57 10.78 2.80
C ILE A 95 9.37 11.20 1.95
N PRO A 96 9.61 12.02 0.90
CA PRO A 96 8.56 12.42 -0.02
C PRO A 96 7.99 11.22 -0.77
N GLY A 97 6.67 11.16 -0.87
CA GLY A 97 5.97 10.19 -1.71
C GLY A 97 5.81 10.69 -3.15
N LEU A 98 5.06 9.95 -3.97
CA LEU A 98 4.77 10.29 -5.35
C LEU A 98 3.76 11.42 -5.51
N GLY A 99 2.99 11.73 -4.47
CA GLY A 99 1.97 12.78 -4.51
C GLY A 99 0.81 12.48 -5.45
N ILE A 100 0.45 11.20 -5.66
CA ILE A 100 -0.73 10.83 -6.47
C ILE A 100 -2.01 11.43 -5.86
N VAL A 101 -2.03 11.46 -4.53
CA VAL A 101 -3.00 12.21 -3.71
C VAL A 101 -2.25 12.98 -2.61
N PRO A 102 -2.85 14.03 -2.02
CA PRO A 102 -2.16 14.87 -1.04
C PRO A 102 -1.64 14.12 0.20
N ASP A 103 -2.43 13.20 0.75
CA ASP A 103 -2.12 12.46 1.99
C ASP A 103 -2.72 11.04 1.93
N ASP A 104 -2.26 10.12 2.79
CA ASP A 104 -2.79 8.76 2.93
C ASP A 104 -4.02 8.68 3.86
N THR A 105 -4.53 9.83 4.29
CA THR A 105 -5.69 9.96 5.18
C THR A 105 -7.00 9.58 4.49
N PRO A 106 -8.05 9.21 5.26
CA PRO A 106 -9.31 8.68 4.70
C PRO A 106 -10.05 9.60 3.72
N GLN A 107 -9.79 10.91 3.74
CA GLN A 107 -10.36 11.89 2.81
C GLN A 107 -9.75 11.85 1.40
N TYR A 108 -8.57 11.25 1.25
CA TYR A 108 -7.85 11.17 -0.02
C TYR A 108 -7.57 9.73 -0.45
N MET A 109 -7.47 8.80 0.51
CA MET A 109 -7.10 7.42 0.25
C MET A 109 -8.02 6.39 0.92
N GLY A 110 -8.54 5.48 0.10
CA GLY A 110 -9.21 4.25 0.55
C GLY A 110 -8.20 3.14 0.77
N LYS A 111 -8.18 2.59 1.98
CA LYS A 111 -7.31 1.50 2.40
C LYS A 111 -8.15 0.29 2.82
N PRO A 112 -8.82 -0.40 1.88
CA PRO A 112 -9.59 -1.59 2.20
C PRO A 112 -8.69 -2.67 2.80
N GLU A 113 -9.31 -3.59 3.55
CA GLU A 113 -8.59 -4.73 4.12
C GLU A 113 -7.85 -5.52 3.03
N PRO A 114 -6.58 -5.91 3.27
CA PRO A 114 -5.83 -6.69 2.31
C PRO A 114 -6.52 -8.01 1.94
N ILE A 115 -6.50 -8.37 0.65
CA ILE A 115 -7.06 -9.64 0.19
C ILE A 115 -5.96 -10.70 0.19
N ILE A 116 -6.16 -11.76 0.98
CA ILE A 116 -5.35 -12.97 0.94
C ILE A 116 -6.01 -13.99 0.01
N TRP A 117 -5.39 -14.22 -1.14
CA TRP A 117 -5.87 -15.18 -2.13
C TRP A 117 -5.45 -16.61 -1.75
N PRO A 118 -6.22 -17.64 -2.14
CA PRO A 118 -5.77 -19.02 -1.99
C PRO A 118 -4.46 -19.29 -2.75
N ALA A 119 -3.56 -20.04 -2.12
CA ALA A 119 -2.36 -20.54 -2.76
C ALA A 119 -2.72 -21.44 -3.96
N LYS A 120 -1.94 -21.33 -5.04
CA LYS A 120 -2.11 -22.14 -6.26
C LYS A 120 -0.93 -23.08 -6.41
N LYS A 121 -1.19 -24.39 -6.47
CA LYS A 121 -0.16 -25.42 -6.66
C LYS A 121 0.65 -25.11 -7.93
N GLY A 122 1.98 -25.17 -7.82
CA GLY A 122 2.90 -24.89 -8.93
C GLY A 122 3.09 -23.41 -9.27
N GLN A 123 2.44 -22.48 -8.55
CA GLN A 123 2.64 -21.05 -8.75
C GLN A 123 3.40 -20.43 -7.58
N PRO A 124 4.35 -19.52 -7.83
CA PRO A 124 5.05 -18.83 -6.77
C PRO A 124 4.10 -17.88 -6.01
N PRO A 125 4.40 -17.57 -4.74
CA PRO A 125 3.71 -16.51 -4.03
C PRO A 125 3.96 -15.17 -4.72
N VAL A 126 2.96 -14.28 -4.69
CA VAL A 126 3.04 -12.98 -5.35
C VAL A 126 2.20 -11.96 -4.59
N MET A 127 2.68 -10.72 -4.57
CA MET A 127 1.99 -9.56 -4.04
C MET A 127 1.79 -8.52 -5.13
N TRP A 128 0.66 -7.83 -5.10
CA TRP A 128 0.39 -6.74 -6.04
C TRP A 128 -0.57 -5.73 -5.43
N LEU A 129 -0.60 -4.54 -6.02
CA LEU A 129 -1.60 -3.52 -5.74
C LEU A 129 -2.56 -3.47 -6.92
N ASP A 130 -3.86 -3.42 -6.64
CA ASP A 130 -4.84 -2.96 -7.62
C ASP A 130 -5.25 -1.53 -7.21
N LEU A 131 -5.02 -0.58 -8.12
CA LEU A 131 -5.27 0.84 -7.90
C LEU A 131 -6.57 1.26 -8.57
N TYR A 132 -7.40 1.97 -7.85
CA TYR A 132 -8.64 2.56 -8.37
C TYR A 132 -8.70 4.03 -8.01
N SER A 133 -9.50 4.78 -8.76
CA SER A 133 -9.76 6.18 -8.48
C SER A 133 -11.26 6.45 -8.41
N ALA A 134 -11.63 7.51 -7.69
CA ALA A 134 -12.98 8.05 -7.70
C ALA A 134 -12.95 9.58 -7.75
N PRO A 135 -14.00 10.21 -8.31
CA PRO A 135 -14.15 11.66 -8.32
C PRO A 135 -14.03 12.29 -6.93
N GLN A 136 -14.68 11.67 -5.95
CA GLN A 136 -14.80 12.16 -4.58
C GLN A 136 -14.61 11.03 -3.57
N PRO A 137 -14.18 11.33 -2.34
CA PRO A 137 -14.11 10.35 -1.27
C PRO A 137 -15.51 9.90 -0.81
N PRO A 138 -15.64 8.72 -0.17
CA PRO A 138 -16.89 8.26 0.38
C PRO A 138 -17.32 9.11 1.58
N HIS A 139 -18.61 9.07 1.94
CA HIS A 139 -19.10 9.60 3.22
C HIS A 139 -18.35 8.94 4.40
N PRO A 140 -17.96 9.66 5.46
CA PRO A 140 -18.28 11.06 5.80
C PRO A 140 -17.33 12.11 5.20
N TYR A 141 -16.40 11.71 4.33
CA TYR A 141 -15.35 12.59 3.83
C TYR A 141 -15.76 13.34 2.54
N GLY A 142 -16.72 12.79 1.79
CA GLY A 142 -17.31 13.44 0.63
C GLY A 142 -18.19 14.63 1.03
N GLY A 143 -17.86 15.83 0.55
CA GLY A 143 -18.60 17.06 0.86
C GLY A 143 -17.86 18.04 1.79
N LEU A 144 -16.70 17.65 2.33
CA LEU A 144 -15.73 18.61 2.87
C LEU A 144 -15.06 19.31 1.68
N ALA A 145 -15.79 20.26 1.08
CA ALA A 145 -15.17 21.23 0.19
C ALA A 145 -14.05 21.94 0.94
N ALA A 146 -12.88 22.03 0.30
CA ALA A 146 -11.76 22.85 0.73
C ALA A 146 -12.17 24.33 0.89
#